data_AF-A0ABD3QAA0-F1
#
_entry.id   AF-A0ABD3QAA0-F1
#
_cell.length_a   1.000
_cell.length_b   1.000
_cell.length_c   1.000
_cell.angle_alpha   90.00
_cell.angle_beta   90.00
_cell.angle_gamma   90.00
#
_symmetry.space_group_name_H-M   'P 1'
#
loop_
_entity.id
_entity.type
_entity.pdbx_description
1 polymer ?
#
loop_
_entity_poly.entity_id
_entity_poly.type
_entity_poly.pdbx_seq_one_letter_code
_entity_poly.pdbx_strand_id
1 'polypeptide(L)'
;MSHLSELSIQLRKLQAEKNAQANEIDRMERQLRILSDLKGISINDLKHALKSACEAEAHGELCALVGKLQAKVEELQLGGGVVGGIQRVIGLNADADNIPSLDRFNQEAAARARSALELRIGELEEIESNHQRELDSLNTTLQELTHKNTLLETQVMQQNAQLEQWELRWQAKEVEDTKRSSLTTASSTGGAYNYSEFSKSSVSSHPVLLHNAPQSQVDEDNKQCLIAAQSALVGEKKQRLLVQSQLSSAQKKHELKSDQYRHRIQFLEEQLRDLELQMTSLYAAFSIIQNDNTEEKKEKEAWKRSLVESDSALAKEESKRELQDRMSPEHPSAVAGPVAVAEHSSRRSVRMGPSPPLSRNSHPSSVIRASVKPSAHPPIVKGLLLLLLDSDDQPLSPNVNPSQSTQRKKSFSARKLYPMKSSSKLLSSSAGNTFKKQYCVLHGANGLYQIRYGDSYEGPVAGVHEFITAGVSSIEHTSRSSNQPFGFEIMINASAMDSPVLCCAAESEEDFMIWMSALTSVIDGSLDNQRERNSI
;
A
#
# COMPACT_ATOMS: atom_id res chain seq x y z
N MET A 1 49.30 1.86 -10.64
CA MET A 1 48.00 1.83 -11.35
C MET A 1 46.78 1.90 -10.42
N SER A 2 46.88 1.52 -9.14
CA SER A 2 45.78 1.63 -8.15
C SER A 2 45.30 3.06 -7.85
N HIS A 3 46.21 4.04 -7.83
CA HIS A 3 45.86 5.44 -7.57
C HIS A 3 44.89 6.07 -8.59
N LEU A 4 44.96 5.64 -9.85
CA LEU A 4 44.09 6.14 -10.92
C LEU A 4 42.65 5.61 -10.79
N SER A 5 42.49 4.34 -10.36
CA SER A 5 41.15 3.80 -10.12
C SER A 5 40.51 4.44 -8.90
N GLU A 6 41.28 4.71 -7.84
CA GLU A 6 40.79 5.37 -6.63
C GLU A 6 40.32 6.81 -6.91
N LEU A 7 41.09 7.59 -7.67
CA LEU A 7 40.67 8.92 -8.15
C LEU A 7 39.39 8.85 -9.01
N SER A 8 39.25 7.84 -9.86
CA SER A 8 38.04 7.66 -10.69
C SER A 8 36.78 7.36 -9.86
N ILE A 9 36.94 6.67 -8.72
CA ILE A 9 35.84 6.34 -7.80
C ILE A 9 35.47 7.59 -7.01
N GLN A 10 36.46 8.34 -6.52
CA GLN A 10 36.22 9.61 -5.82
C GLN A 10 35.53 10.64 -6.73
N LEU A 11 35.93 10.73 -8.00
CA LEU A 11 35.28 11.61 -8.97
C LEU A 11 33.81 11.26 -9.21
N ARG A 12 33.50 9.97 -9.39
CA ARG A 12 32.11 9.50 -9.54
C ARG A 12 31.27 9.77 -8.30
N LYS A 13 31.86 9.59 -7.11
CA LYS A 13 31.19 9.90 -5.85
C LYS A 13 30.88 11.39 -5.72
N LEU A 14 31.85 12.26 -6.02
CA LEU A 14 31.65 13.71 -6.03
C LEU A 14 30.62 14.16 -7.07
N GLN A 15 30.58 13.53 -8.25
CA GLN A 15 29.55 13.80 -9.25
C GLN A 15 28.16 13.37 -8.77
N ALA A 16 28.03 12.21 -8.13
CA ALA A 16 26.77 11.76 -7.56
C ALA A 16 26.28 12.69 -6.43
N GLU A 17 27.17 13.11 -5.53
CA GLU A 17 26.85 14.07 -4.46
C GLU A 17 26.44 15.44 -5.03
N LYS A 18 27.13 15.93 -6.06
CA LYS A 18 26.76 17.18 -6.75
C LYS A 18 25.37 17.09 -7.39
N ASN A 19 25.05 15.97 -8.04
CA ASN A 19 23.74 15.77 -8.66
C ASN A 19 22.64 15.66 -7.60
N ALA A 20 22.89 15.00 -6.47
CA ALA A 20 21.95 14.93 -5.36
C ALA A 20 21.67 16.32 -4.76
N GLN A 21 22.70 17.15 -4.59
CA GLN A 21 22.55 18.53 -4.13
C GLN A 21 21.78 19.39 -5.12
N ALA A 22 22.02 19.24 -6.43
CA ALA A 22 21.26 19.96 -7.46
C ALA A 22 19.76 19.60 -7.42
N ASN A 23 19.43 18.32 -7.24
CA ASN A 23 18.04 17.88 -7.11
C ASN A 23 17.36 18.44 -5.85
N GLU A 24 18.08 18.54 -4.73
CA GLU A 24 17.53 19.12 -3.49
C GLU A 24 17.32 20.63 -3.62
N ILE A 25 18.22 21.34 -4.33
CA ILE A 25 18.03 22.76 -4.67
C ILE A 25 16.76 22.94 -5.51
N ASP A 26 16.58 22.16 -6.58
CA ASP A 26 15.38 22.21 -7.42
C ASP A 26 14.09 21.93 -6.62
N ARG A 27 14.16 20.98 -5.66
CA ARG A 27 13.05 20.68 -4.75
C ARG A 27 12.71 21.88 -3.87
N MET A 28 13.71 22.48 -3.23
CA MET A 28 13.53 23.65 -2.38
C MET A 28 13.04 24.87 -3.17
N GLU A 29 13.53 25.10 -4.39
CA GLU A 29 13.05 26.17 -5.27
C GLU A 29 11.57 25.98 -5.65
N ARG A 30 11.14 24.73 -5.94
CA ARG A 30 9.73 24.43 -6.21
C ARG A 30 8.87 24.68 -4.96
N GLN A 31 9.34 24.28 -3.78
CA GLN A 31 8.65 24.54 -2.51
C GLN A 31 8.53 26.05 -2.24
N LEU A 32 9.58 26.82 -2.46
CA LEU A 32 9.57 28.27 -2.32
C LEU A 32 8.63 28.94 -3.33
N ARG A 33 8.54 28.43 -4.57
CA ARG A 33 7.61 28.93 -5.58
C ARG A 33 6.15 28.67 -5.19
N ILE A 34 5.84 27.47 -4.72
CA ILE A 34 4.50 27.14 -4.20
C ILE A 34 4.17 28.05 -3.00
N LEU A 35 5.10 28.20 -2.06
CA LEU A 35 4.92 29.07 -0.91
C LEU A 35 4.78 30.55 -1.30
N SER A 36 5.45 31.01 -2.37
CA SER A 36 5.28 32.37 -2.88
C SER A 36 3.94 32.58 -3.58
N ASP A 37 3.47 31.58 -4.33
CA ASP A 37 2.16 31.63 -5.00
C ASP A 37 1.00 31.55 -3.99
N LEU A 38 1.22 30.84 -2.88
CA LEU A 38 0.31 30.82 -1.73
C LEU A 38 0.40 32.09 -0.86
N LYS A 39 1.45 32.91 -1.02
CA LYS A 39 1.66 34.13 -0.22
C LYS A 39 0.75 35.25 -0.73
N GLY A 40 -0.51 35.21 -0.29
CA GLY A 40 -1.54 36.17 -0.67
C GLY A 40 -2.93 35.55 -0.78
N ILE A 41 -3.00 34.22 -0.88
CA ILE A 41 -4.25 33.46 -0.79
C ILE A 41 -4.52 33.28 0.71
N SER A 42 -5.59 33.87 1.23
CA SER A 42 -5.92 33.65 2.63
C SER A 42 -6.33 32.19 2.82
N ILE A 43 -6.07 31.62 4.01
CA ILE A 43 -6.55 30.28 4.37
C ILE A 43 -8.07 30.17 4.16
N ASN A 44 -8.80 31.28 4.30
CA ASN A 44 -10.23 31.33 4.04
C ASN A 44 -10.55 31.22 2.54
N ASP A 45 -9.75 31.81 1.65
CA ASP A 45 -9.92 31.69 0.19
C ASP A 45 -9.64 30.27 -0.27
N LEU A 46 -8.61 29.63 0.30
CA LEU A 46 -8.30 28.23 0.02
C LEU A 46 -9.45 27.32 0.50
N LYS A 47 -9.97 27.55 1.72
CA LYS A 47 -11.14 26.82 2.24
C LYS A 47 -12.38 27.04 1.38
N HIS A 48 -12.61 28.27 0.90
CA HIS A 48 -13.76 28.58 0.04
C HIS A 48 -13.62 27.94 -1.34
N ALA A 49 -12.42 27.94 -1.92
CA ALA A 49 -12.14 27.27 -3.20
C ALA A 49 -12.32 25.75 -3.08
N LEU A 50 -11.81 25.15 -2.00
CA LEU A 50 -11.97 23.72 -1.73
C LEU A 50 -13.45 23.36 -1.51
N LYS A 51 -14.17 24.15 -0.71
CA LYS A 51 -15.62 23.97 -0.48
C LYS A 51 -16.40 24.07 -1.78
N SER A 52 -16.11 25.07 -2.61
CA SER A 52 -16.75 25.26 -3.92
C SER A 52 -16.46 24.13 -4.88
N ALA A 53 -15.25 23.56 -4.86
CA ALA A 53 -14.89 22.40 -5.70
C ALA A 53 -15.64 21.14 -5.25
N CYS A 54 -15.68 20.87 -3.95
CA CYS A 54 -16.44 19.74 -3.39
C CYS A 54 -17.95 19.87 -3.63
N GLU A 55 -18.51 21.09 -3.51
CA GLU A 55 -19.93 21.35 -3.81
C GLU A 55 -20.24 21.12 -5.30
N ALA A 56 -19.34 21.52 -6.21
CA ALA A 56 -19.51 21.31 -7.64
C ALA A 56 -19.42 19.81 -8.03
N GLU A 57 -18.50 19.07 -7.41
CA GLU A 57 -18.35 17.63 -7.63
C GLU A 57 -19.57 16.85 -7.11
N ALA A 58 -19.99 17.13 -5.87
CA ALA A 58 -21.20 16.54 -5.30
C ALA A 58 -22.45 16.85 -6.11
N HIS A 59 -22.59 18.09 -6.61
CA HIS A 59 -23.67 18.47 -7.51
C HIS A 59 -23.61 17.71 -8.84
N GLY A 60 -22.41 17.50 -9.39
CA GLY A 60 -22.19 16.71 -10.61
C GLY A 60 -22.62 15.26 -10.45
N GLU A 61 -22.24 14.61 -9.35
CA GLU A 61 -22.66 13.24 -9.04
C GLU A 61 -24.19 13.12 -8.87
N LEU A 62 -24.79 14.09 -8.18
CA LEU A 62 -26.24 14.11 -7.94
C LEU A 62 -27.02 14.30 -9.24
N CYS A 63 -26.56 15.18 -10.14
CA CYS A 63 -27.11 15.32 -11.50
C CYS A 63 -27.00 14.02 -12.31
N ALA A 64 -25.87 13.31 -12.21
CA ALA A 64 -25.69 12.02 -12.90
C ALA A 64 -26.65 10.93 -12.38
N LEU A 65 -26.91 10.93 -11.06
CA LEU A 65 -27.86 10.01 -10.42
C LEU A 65 -29.31 10.31 -10.80
N VAL A 66 -29.70 11.59 -10.81
CA VAL A 66 -31.00 12.05 -11.30
C VAL A 66 -31.19 11.66 -12.76
N GLY A 67 -30.17 11.85 -13.61
CA GLY A 67 -30.22 11.42 -15.02
C GLY A 67 -30.45 9.91 -15.18
N LYS A 68 -29.78 9.07 -14.37
CA LYS A 68 -30.01 7.60 -14.36
C LYS A 68 -31.43 7.22 -13.92
N LEU A 69 -31.96 7.90 -12.90
CA LEU A 69 -33.32 7.66 -12.43
C LEU A 69 -34.37 8.09 -13.46
N GLN A 70 -34.14 9.23 -14.12
CA GLN A 70 -35.02 9.74 -15.16
C GLN A 70 -35.04 8.79 -16.38
N ALA A 71 -33.88 8.29 -16.80
CA ALA A 71 -33.79 7.27 -17.86
C ALA A 71 -34.56 5.98 -17.52
N LYS A 72 -34.51 5.53 -16.25
CA LYS A 72 -35.31 4.37 -15.79
C LYS A 72 -36.81 4.66 -15.78
N VAL A 73 -37.22 5.87 -15.41
CA VAL A 73 -38.63 6.26 -15.45
C VAL A 73 -39.13 6.31 -16.90
N GLU A 74 -38.32 6.84 -17.82
CA GLU A 74 -38.63 6.86 -19.25
C GLU A 74 -38.69 5.46 -19.85
N GLU A 75 -37.78 4.56 -19.48
CA GLU A 75 -37.79 3.15 -19.88
C GLU A 75 -39.08 2.44 -19.41
N LEU A 76 -39.50 2.67 -18.16
CA LEU A 76 -40.74 2.14 -17.61
C LEU A 76 -42.00 2.77 -18.26
N GLN A 77 -41.94 4.03 -18.69
CA GLN A 77 -43.03 4.70 -19.39
C GLN A 77 -43.14 4.26 -20.86
N LEU A 78 -42.02 4.06 -21.55
CA LEU A 78 -41.97 3.69 -22.97
C LEU A 78 -42.15 2.17 -23.19
N GLY A 79 -41.77 1.33 -22.22
CA GLY A 79 -41.98 -0.13 -22.26
C GLY A 79 -43.43 -0.58 -22.00
N GLY A 80 -44.33 0.33 -21.65
CA GLY A 80 -45.75 0.03 -21.38
C GLY A 80 -46.68 0.08 -22.61
N GLY A 81 -46.14 0.38 -23.80
CA GLY A 81 -46.93 0.58 -25.01
C GLY A 81 -46.45 -0.26 -26.18
N VAL A 82 -47.37 -1.09 -26.70
CA VAL A 82 -47.39 -1.66 -28.07
C VAL A 82 -46.87 -3.10 -28.23
N VAL A 83 -47.60 -3.83 -29.08
CA VAL A 83 -47.52 -5.25 -29.48
C VAL A 83 -48.28 -6.19 -28.52
N GLY A 84 -49.45 -6.77 -28.84
CA GLY A 84 -50.10 -7.01 -30.12
C GLY A 84 -50.62 -8.45 -30.11
N GLY A 85 -51.92 -8.62 -29.83
CA GLY A 85 -52.78 -9.78 -30.14
C GLY A 85 -52.26 -11.20 -29.90
N ILE A 86 -52.88 -11.92 -28.95
CA ILE A 86 -53.46 -13.24 -29.21
C ILE A 86 -54.57 -13.48 -28.19
N GLN A 87 -55.76 -13.61 -28.74
CA GLN A 87 -57.00 -13.94 -28.09
C GLN A 87 -57.04 -15.45 -27.88
N ARG A 88 -57.09 -15.94 -26.63
CA ARG A 88 -57.69 -17.23 -26.34
C ARG A 88 -58.37 -17.27 -24.98
N VAL A 89 -59.61 -17.69 -25.10
CA VAL A 89 -60.69 -17.89 -24.15
C VAL A 89 -60.36 -19.07 -23.22
N ILE A 90 -61.12 -19.17 -22.11
CA ILE A 90 -61.26 -20.28 -21.15
C ILE A 90 -60.40 -20.04 -19.88
N GLY A 91 -60.91 -19.97 -18.66
CA GLY A 91 -62.26 -20.19 -18.14
C GLY A 91 -62.24 -19.83 -16.65
N LEU A 92 -63.37 -19.29 -16.19
CA LEU A 92 -63.65 -18.94 -14.82
C LEU A 92 -63.63 -20.18 -13.92
N ASN A 93 -63.07 -20.08 -12.72
CA ASN A 93 -63.81 -20.34 -11.47
C ASN A 93 -63.01 -19.94 -10.22
N ALA A 94 -63.69 -19.15 -9.40
CA ALA A 94 -63.68 -19.09 -7.94
C ALA A 94 -62.34 -19.24 -7.18
N ASP A 95 -61.84 -18.11 -6.66
CA ASP A 95 -61.41 -17.93 -5.26
C ASP A 95 -60.99 -16.47 -5.07
N ALA A 96 -61.96 -15.61 -4.73
CA ALA A 96 -61.83 -14.15 -4.76
C ALA A 96 -61.42 -13.51 -3.41
N ASP A 97 -61.10 -14.29 -2.38
CA ASP A 97 -60.84 -13.77 -1.03
C ASP A 97 -59.36 -13.71 -0.62
N ASN A 98 -58.43 -13.86 -1.58
CA ASN A 98 -57.00 -13.95 -1.26
C ASN A 98 -56.11 -13.06 -2.15
N ILE A 99 -56.61 -11.87 -2.54
CA ILE A 99 -55.77 -10.85 -3.14
C ILE A 99 -54.93 -10.25 -2.01
N PRO A 100 -53.60 -10.43 -1.99
CA PRO A 100 -52.75 -9.82 -0.98
C PRO A 100 -52.96 -8.31 -1.07
N SER A 101 -53.46 -7.69 0.00
CA SER A 101 -53.61 -6.24 0.03
C SER A 101 -52.25 -5.61 -0.29
N LEU A 102 -52.24 -4.51 -1.04
CA LEU A 102 -51.04 -3.75 -1.39
C LEU A 102 -50.17 -3.45 -0.15
N ASP A 103 -50.82 -3.30 1.02
CA ASP A 103 -50.18 -3.12 2.31
C ASP A 103 -49.32 -4.32 2.73
N ARG A 104 -49.74 -5.56 2.44
CA ARG A 104 -48.95 -6.77 2.72
C ARG A 104 -47.67 -6.83 1.89
N PHE A 105 -47.75 -6.44 0.61
CA PHE A 105 -46.57 -6.39 -0.26
C PHE A 105 -45.58 -5.32 0.19
N ASN A 106 -46.08 -4.14 0.54
CA ASN A 106 -45.25 -3.06 1.09
C ASN A 106 -44.63 -3.45 2.44
N GLN A 107 -45.37 -4.17 3.29
CA GLN A 107 -44.86 -4.65 4.57
C GLN A 107 -43.76 -5.71 4.39
N GLU A 108 -43.91 -6.61 3.43
CA GLU A 108 -42.89 -7.63 3.12
C GLU A 108 -41.63 -7.01 2.49
N ALA A 109 -41.80 -6.04 1.57
CA ALA A 109 -40.67 -5.29 1.01
C ALA A 109 -39.91 -4.52 2.09
N ALA A 110 -40.64 -3.88 3.02
CA ALA A 110 -40.05 -3.19 4.17
C ALA A 110 -39.39 -4.17 5.16
N ALA A 111 -39.90 -5.39 5.30
CA ALA A 111 -39.28 -6.43 6.12
C ALA A 111 -37.97 -6.93 5.50
N ARG A 112 -37.95 -7.15 4.18
CA ARG A 112 -36.73 -7.52 3.44
C ARG A 112 -35.68 -6.41 3.51
N ALA A 113 -36.08 -5.15 3.34
CA ALA A 113 -35.17 -4.01 3.48
C ALA A 113 -34.60 -3.91 4.90
N ARG A 114 -35.42 -4.13 5.94
CA ARG A 114 -34.94 -4.18 7.33
C ARG A 114 -33.93 -5.30 7.57
N SER A 115 -34.23 -6.52 7.12
CA SER A 115 -33.31 -7.66 7.27
C SER A 115 -31.99 -7.44 6.53
N ALA A 116 -32.02 -6.80 5.35
CA ALA A 116 -30.80 -6.44 4.62
C ALA A 116 -29.97 -5.39 5.37
N LEU A 117 -30.61 -4.39 5.99
CA LEU A 117 -29.93 -3.39 6.81
C LEU A 117 -29.36 -4.00 8.09
N GLU A 118 -30.09 -4.91 8.75
CA GLU A 118 -29.60 -5.63 9.94
C GLU A 118 -28.36 -6.47 9.64
N LEU A 119 -28.34 -7.18 8.50
CA LEU A 119 -27.13 -7.89 8.03
C LEU A 119 -25.98 -6.92 7.78
N ARG A 120 -26.25 -5.79 7.12
CA ARG A 120 -25.21 -4.79 6.83
C ARG A 120 -24.66 -4.14 8.11
N ILE A 121 -25.48 -3.93 9.12
CA ILE A 121 -25.04 -3.47 10.44
C ILE A 121 -24.12 -4.52 11.07
N GLY A 122 -24.49 -5.80 11.06
CA GLY A 122 -23.64 -6.87 11.59
C GLY A 122 -22.28 -6.99 10.88
N GLU A 123 -22.24 -6.84 9.55
CA GLU A 123 -20.98 -6.79 8.79
C GLU A 123 -20.10 -5.60 9.21
N LEU A 124 -20.71 -4.42 9.42
CA LEU A 124 -19.97 -3.23 9.85
C LEU A 124 -19.45 -3.37 11.29
N GLU A 125 -20.23 -3.94 12.20
CA GLU A 125 -19.81 -4.25 13.57
C GLU A 125 -18.65 -5.25 13.61
N GLU A 126 -18.65 -6.27 12.75
CA GLU A 126 -17.52 -7.21 12.61
C GLU A 126 -16.26 -6.51 12.09
N ILE A 127 -16.40 -5.65 11.07
CA ILE A 127 -15.30 -4.85 10.54
C ILE A 127 -14.73 -3.91 11.60
N GLU A 128 -15.59 -3.22 12.37
CA GLU A 128 -15.16 -2.36 13.48
C GLU A 128 -14.41 -3.16 14.56
N SER A 129 -14.93 -4.33 14.95
CA SER A 129 -14.26 -5.22 15.91
C SER A 129 -12.89 -5.70 15.41
N ASN A 130 -12.76 -5.97 14.12
CA ASN A 130 -11.48 -6.35 13.49
C ASN A 130 -10.47 -5.20 13.56
N HIS A 131 -10.88 -4.00 13.15
CA HIS A 131 -10.01 -2.82 13.22
C HIS A 131 -9.59 -2.48 14.66
N GLN A 132 -10.51 -2.63 15.63
CA GLN A 132 -10.17 -2.41 17.03
C GLN A 132 -9.11 -3.39 17.54
N ARG A 133 -9.20 -4.68 17.15
CA ARG A 133 -8.18 -5.69 17.47
C ARG A 133 -6.83 -5.40 16.80
N GLU A 134 -6.84 -4.93 15.56
CA GLU A 134 -5.62 -4.52 14.86
C GLU A 134 -4.97 -3.31 15.54
N LEU A 135 -5.76 -2.32 15.95
CA LEU A 135 -5.30 -1.15 16.68
C LEU A 135 -4.66 -1.53 18.03
N ASP A 136 -5.29 -2.45 18.77
CA ASP A 136 -4.73 -2.98 20.02
C ASP A 136 -3.42 -3.75 19.77
N SER A 137 -3.34 -4.54 18.69
CA SER A 137 -2.12 -5.24 18.27
C SER A 137 -0.99 -4.29 17.86
N LEU A 138 -1.31 -3.17 17.21
CA LEU A 138 -0.33 -2.14 16.85
C LEU A 138 0.17 -1.40 18.08
N ASN A 139 -0.74 -1.05 19.00
CA ASN A 139 -0.37 -0.41 20.27
C ASN A 139 0.54 -1.28 21.14
N THR A 140 0.27 -2.58 21.24
CA THR A 140 1.15 -3.52 21.96
C THR A 140 2.53 -3.60 21.30
N THR A 141 2.58 -3.70 19.97
CA THR A 141 3.85 -3.69 19.22
C THR A 141 4.64 -2.39 19.43
N LEU A 142 3.96 -1.24 19.44
CA LEU A 142 4.57 0.06 19.69
C LEU A 142 5.17 0.14 21.10
N GLN A 143 4.45 -0.37 22.11
CA GLN A 143 4.95 -0.44 23.50
C GLN A 143 6.20 -1.34 23.60
N GLU A 144 6.21 -2.50 22.95
CA GLU A 144 7.39 -3.37 22.91
C GLU A 144 8.60 -2.70 22.26
N LEU A 145 8.39 -2.00 21.14
CA LEU A 145 9.46 -1.27 20.46
C LEU A 145 9.98 -0.11 21.31
N THR A 146 9.10 0.61 22.01
CA THR A 146 9.47 1.66 22.95
C THR A 146 10.31 1.11 24.11
N HIS A 147 9.92 -0.04 24.65
CA HIS A 147 10.69 -0.71 25.70
C HIS A 147 12.07 -1.18 25.20
N LYS A 148 12.14 -1.77 24.00
CA LYS A 148 13.42 -2.14 23.39
C LYS A 148 14.31 -0.93 23.12
N ASN A 149 13.74 0.19 22.67
CA ASN A 149 14.50 1.41 22.40
C ASN A 149 15.08 2.01 23.69
N THR A 150 14.28 2.10 24.76
CA THR A 150 14.78 2.56 26.08
C THR A 150 15.89 1.65 26.62
N LEU A 151 15.78 0.33 26.44
CA LEU A 151 16.86 -0.60 26.80
C LEU A 151 18.14 -0.33 26.01
N LEU A 152 18.06 -0.17 24.69
CA LEU A 152 19.22 0.14 23.85
C LEU A 152 19.85 1.49 24.20
N GLU A 153 19.03 2.51 24.48
CA GLU A 153 19.51 3.82 24.94
C GLU A 153 20.29 3.71 26.25
N THR A 154 19.79 2.94 27.22
CA THR A 154 20.53 2.70 28.48
C THR A 154 21.85 1.95 28.25
N GLN A 155 21.87 0.99 27.32
CA GLN A 155 23.10 0.26 26.97
C GLN A 155 24.13 1.18 26.31
N VAL A 156 23.70 2.05 25.40
CA VAL A 156 24.57 3.06 24.76
C VAL A 156 25.12 4.03 25.81
N MET A 157 24.28 4.53 26.73
CA MET A 157 24.74 5.36 27.84
C MET A 157 25.80 4.66 28.69
N GLN A 158 25.59 3.37 29.01
CA GLN A 158 26.55 2.59 29.79
C GLN A 158 27.89 2.41 29.05
N GLN A 159 27.85 2.11 27.75
CA GLN A 159 29.05 1.98 26.93
C GLN A 159 29.82 3.30 26.81
N ASN A 160 29.10 4.43 26.64
CA ASN A 160 29.71 5.76 26.62
C ASN A 160 30.38 6.10 27.95
N ALA A 161 29.73 5.81 29.09
CA ALA A 161 30.32 6.00 30.40
C ALA A 161 31.59 5.14 30.60
N GLN A 162 31.61 3.92 30.07
CA GLN A 162 32.82 3.10 30.07
C GLN A 162 33.92 3.73 29.23
N LEU A 163 33.62 4.16 27.99
CA LEU A 163 34.60 4.81 27.11
C LEU A 163 35.20 6.07 27.76
N GLU A 164 34.38 6.88 28.41
CA GLU A 164 34.83 8.07 29.15
C GLU A 164 35.78 7.68 30.30
N GLN A 165 35.48 6.63 31.06
CA GLN A 165 36.40 6.12 32.09
C GLN A 165 37.72 5.61 31.50
N TRP A 166 37.69 4.93 30.36
CA TRP A 166 38.90 4.49 29.66
C TRP A 166 39.73 5.67 29.17
N GLU A 167 39.09 6.70 28.64
CA GLU A 167 39.76 7.93 28.19
C GLU A 167 40.40 8.68 29.36
N LEU A 168 39.72 8.82 30.50
CA LEU A 168 40.28 9.42 31.71
C LEU A 168 41.49 8.64 32.24
N ARG A 169 41.44 7.30 32.25
CA ARG A 169 42.58 6.46 32.64
C ARG A 169 43.76 6.61 31.68
N TRP A 170 43.48 6.69 30.39
CA TRP A 170 44.49 6.87 29.36
C TRP A 170 45.16 8.25 29.47
N GLN A 171 44.39 9.33 29.64
CA GLN A 171 44.92 10.67 29.88
C GLN A 171 45.75 10.74 31.18
N ALA A 172 45.28 10.12 32.27
CA ALA A 172 46.04 10.06 33.51
C ALA A 172 47.41 9.38 33.32
N LYS A 173 47.45 8.31 32.51
CA LYS A 173 48.68 7.62 32.14
C LYS A 173 49.60 8.50 31.29
N GLU A 174 49.07 9.20 30.27
CA GLU A 174 49.88 10.16 29.48
C GLU A 174 50.50 11.24 30.36
N VAL A 175 49.75 11.79 31.32
CA VAL A 175 50.27 12.79 32.27
C VAL A 175 51.37 12.19 33.16
N GLU A 176 51.23 10.95 33.61
CA GLU A 176 52.24 10.26 34.40
C GLU A 176 53.52 9.98 33.58
N ASP A 177 53.37 9.52 32.34
CA ASP A 177 54.48 9.26 31.42
C ASP A 177 55.22 10.56 31.06
N THR A 178 54.48 11.67 30.87
CA THR A 178 55.07 13.00 30.65
C THR A 178 55.88 13.46 31.86
N LYS A 179 55.36 13.27 33.09
CA LYS A 179 56.10 13.56 34.34
C LYS A 179 57.38 12.74 34.43
N ARG A 180 57.32 11.43 34.15
CA ARG A 180 58.51 10.55 34.16
C ARG A 180 59.55 10.97 33.12
N SER A 181 59.12 11.33 31.91
CA SER A 181 60.04 11.81 30.86
C SER A 181 60.74 13.12 31.25
N SER A 182 60.03 14.07 31.88
CA SER A 182 60.60 15.38 32.26
C SER A 182 61.72 15.29 33.32
N LEU A 183 61.70 14.28 34.20
CA LEU A 183 62.74 14.07 35.21
C LEU A 183 64.05 13.51 34.65
N THR A 184 64.06 12.95 33.44
CA THR A 184 65.27 12.31 32.86
C THR A 184 66.15 13.27 32.06
N THR A 185 65.70 14.49 31.77
CA THR A 185 66.45 15.48 30.98
C THR A 185 67.30 16.48 31.78
N ALA A 186 67.30 16.41 33.11
CA ALA A 186 68.00 17.38 33.97
C ALA A 186 69.13 16.73 34.80
N SER A 187 70.06 16.00 34.18
CA SER A 187 71.41 15.82 34.72
C SER A 187 72.36 15.19 33.68
N SER A 188 72.80 16.00 32.71
CA SER A 188 74.03 15.70 31.94
C SER A 188 75.15 16.63 32.38
N THR A 189 75.35 16.77 33.69
CA THR A 189 76.57 17.34 34.23
C THR A 189 77.28 16.24 34.99
N GLY A 190 78.47 15.87 34.49
CA GLY A 190 79.22 14.70 34.92
C GLY A 190 79.33 14.55 36.43
N GLY A 191 78.84 13.43 36.93
CA GLY A 191 79.02 12.99 38.30
C GLY A 191 78.87 11.49 38.34
N ALA A 192 79.99 10.79 38.50
CA ALA A 192 80.03 9.35 38.69
C ALA A 192 79.22 8.97 39.94
N TYR A 193 78.06 8.33 39.75
CA TYR A 193 77.30 7.74 40.85
C TYR A 193 77.35 6.23 40.80
N ASN A 194 77.85 5.70 41.90
CA ASN A 194 78.15 4.34 42.25
C ASN A 194 76.84 3.53 42.40
N TYR A 195 76.55 2.63 41.46
CA TYR A 195 75.46 1.67 41.54
C TYR A 195 75.96 0.40 42.24
N SER A 196 75.86 0.33 43.57
CA SER A 196 76.26 -0.89 44.30
C SER A 196 75.35 -1.33 45.47
N GLU A 197 74.14 -0.77 45.68
CA GLU A 197 73.41 -1.07 46.94
C GLU A 197 71.94 -1.55 46.86
N PHE A 198 71.35 -1.84 45.70
CA PHE A 198 69.95 -2.34 45.65
C PHE A 198 69.72 -3.69 44.96
N SER A 199 70.73 -4.54 44.85
CA SER A 199 70.52 -5.96 44.53
C SER A 199 70.28 -6.77 45.80
N LYS A 200 69.04 -6.78 46.30
CA LYS A 200 68.59 -7.83 47.23
C LYS A 200 68.42 -9.12 46.44
N SER A 201 69.40 -9.99 46.65
CA SER A 201 69.50 -11.38 46.21
C SER A 201 68.27 -12.20 46.60
N SER A 202 67.50 -12.64 45.60
CA SER A 202 66.78 -13.91 45.63
C SER A 202 67.70 -14.95 44.99
N VAL A 203 68.25 -15.82 45.83
CA VAL A 203 69.24 -16.85 45.51
C VAL A 203 68.53 -18.00 44.79
N SER A 204 68.93 -18.32 43.56
CA SER A 204 69.20 -19.71 43.13
C SER A 204 69.58 -19.78 41.64
N SER A 205 70.84 -20.17 41.41
CA SER A 205 71.37 -20.99 40.31
C SER A 205 71.23 -20.55 38.84
N HIS A 206 72.10 -19.63 38.43
CA HIS A 206 73.29 -19.91 37.61
C HIS A 206 73.81 -18.57 37.03
N PRO A 207 75.05 -18.16 37.34
CA PRO A 207 75.60 -16.93 36.79
C PRO A 207 75.96 -17.18 35.32
N VAL A 208 75.00 -16.89 34.43
CA VAL A 208 75.33 -16.66 33.02
C VAL A 208 76.15 -15.39 32.99
N LEU A 209 77.45 -15.54 32.70
CA LEU A 209 78.37 -14.47 32.36
C LEU A 209 77.71 -13.62 31.27
N LEU A 210 77.06 -12.52 31.67
CA LEU A 210 76.63 -11.46 30.78
C LEU A 210 77.91 -10.81 30.27
N HIS A 211 78.39 -11.35 29.15
CA HIS A 211 79.38 -10.69 28.33
C HIS A 211 78.95 -9.24 28.15
N ASN A 212 79.86 -8.31 28.44
CA ASN A 212 79.73 -6.90 28.12
C ASN A 212 79.38 -6.77 26.64
N ALA A 213 78.08 -6.71 26.35
CA ALA A 213 77.61 -6.36 25.02
C ALA A 213 78.15 -4.94 24.77
N PRO A 214 78.88 -4.72 23.67
CA PRO A 214 79.45 -3.42 23.38
C PRO A 214 78.32 -2.39 23.39
N GLN A 215 78.54 -1.23 24.04
CA GLN A 215 77.55 -0.16 24.19
C GLN A 215 76.84 0.19 22.86
N SER A 216 77.56 0.07 21.73
CA SER A 216 77.03 0.27 20.38
C SER A 216 75.86 -0.66 20.03
N GLN A 217 75.80 -1.87 20.59
CA GLN A 217 74.74 -2.83 20.32
C GLN A 217 73.48 -2.51 21.12
N VAL A 218 73.63 -2.04 22.36
CA VAL A 218 72.50 -1.56 23.17
C VAL A 218 71.86 -0.31 22.54
N ASP A 219 72.67 0.58 21.97
CA ASP A 219 72.18 1.77 21.27
C ASP A 219 71.41 1.42 19.98
N GLU A 220 71.84 0.40 19.22
CA GLU A 220 71.10 -0.04 18.04
C GLU A 220 69.81 -0.80 18.38
N ASP A 221 69.83 -1.65 19.41
CA ASP A 221 68.63 -2.32 19.90
C ASP A 221 67.57 -1.31 20.39
N ASN A 222 68.02 -0.24 21.07
CA ASN A 222 67.12 0.85 21.48
C ASN A 222 66.53 1.61 20.28
N LYS A 223 67.35 1.91 19.25
CA LYS A 223 66.84 2.55 18.02
C LYS A 223 65.82 1.66 17.31
N GLN A 224 66.08 0.36 17.21
CA GLN A 224 65.13 -0.58 16.62
C GLN A 224 63.83 -0.69 17.43
N CYS A 225 63.92 -0.70 18.76
CA CYS A 225 62.74 -0.69 19.63
C CYS A 225 61.91 0.61 19.44
N LEU A 226 62.58 1.76 19.29
CA LEU A 226 61.94 3.05 19.03
C LEU A 226 61.25 3.09 17.66
N ILE A 227 61.89 2.55 16.61
CA ILE A 227 61.30 2.42 15.28
C ILE A 227 60.08 1.49 15.30
N ALA A 228 60.17 0.37 16.04
CA ALA A 228 59.06 -0.57 16.19
C ALA A 228 57.88 0.07 16.93
N ALA A 229 58.14 0.80 18.03
CA ALA A 229 57.12 1.54 18.77
C ALA A 229 56.46 2.63 17.92
N GLN A 230 57.25 3.37 17.13
CA GLN A 230 56.72 4.39 16.22
C GLN A 230 55.87 3.77 15.11
N SER A 231 56.29 2.62 14.58
CA SER A 231 55.53 1.86 13.58
C SER A 231 54.22 1.32 14.15
N ALA A 232 54.23 0.82 15.39
CA ALA A 232 53.03 0.37 16.10
C ALA A 232 52.04 1.52 16.34
N LEU A 233 52.52 2.68 16.80
CA LEU A 233 51.71 3.88 17.01
C LEU A 233 51.05 4.37 15.71
N VAL A 234 51.78 4.33 14.59
CA VAL A 234 51.22 4.68 13.28
C VAL A 234 50.14 3.67 12.85
N GLY A 235 50.34 2.38 13.12
CA GLY A 235 49.34 1.33 12.89
C GLY A 235 48.06 1.56 13.70
N GLU A 236 48.20 1.88 14.99
CA GLU A 236 47.08 2.15 15.89
C GLU A 236 46.31 3.40 15.47
N LYS A 237 47.01 4.49 15.07
CA LYS A 237 46.36 5.70 14.53
C LYS A 237 45.54 5.41 13.27
N LYS A 238 46.03 4.55 12.37
CA LYS A 238 45.28 4.11 11.18
C LYS A 238 44.05 3.30 11.56
N GLN A 239 44.18 2.38 12.52
CA GLN A 239 43.05 1.59 13.00
C GLN A 239 41.99 2.47 13.67
N ARG A 240 42.39 3.46 14.48
CA ARG A 240 41.49 4.43 15.10
C ARG A 240 40.71 5.24 14.05
N LEU A 241 41.37 5.73 13.01
CA LEU A 241 40.72 6.44 11.91
C LEU A 241 39.71 5.57 11.15
N LEU A 242 40.04 4.28 10.94
CA LEU A 242 39.12 3.32 10.31
C LEU A 242 37.86 3.11 11.17
N VAL A 243 38.02 2.86 12.47
CA VAL A 243 36.89 2.67 13.40
C VAL A 243 36.06 3.95 13.50
N GLN A 244 36.70 5.12 13.55
CA GLN A 244 36.01 6.42 13.55
C GLN A 244 35.20 6.64 12.26
N SER A 245 35.75 6.26 11.11
CA SER A 245 35.03 6.32 9.82
C SER A 245 33.83 5.37 9.80
N GLN A 246 33.97 4.16 10.34
CA GLN A 246 32.88 3.19 10.46
C GLN A 246 31.77 3.69 11.39
N LEU A 247 32.12 4.26 12.55
CA LEU A 247 31.17 4.87 13.48
C LEU A 247 30.40 6.02 12.83
N SER A 248 31.10 6.93 12.13
CA SER A 248 30.46 8.02 11.40
C SER A 248 29.52 7.51 10.30
N SER A 249 29.91 6.45 9.58
CA SER A 249 29.05 5.82 8.57
C SER A 249 27.81 5.16 9.19
N ALA A 250 27.96 4.49 10.33
CA ALA A 250 26.85 3.88 11.05
C ALA A 250 25.88 4.93 11.60
N GLN A 251 26.41 6.04 12.13
CA GLN A 251 25.63 7.17 12.60
C GLN A 251 24.81 7.80 11.47
N LYS A 252 25.43 8.10 10.32
CA LYS A 252 24.71 8.64 9.14
C LYS A 252 23.60 7.70 8.65
N LYS A 253 23.86 6.38 8.67
CA LYS A 253 22.85 5.37 8.30
C LYS A 253 21.68 5.36 9.28
N HIS A 254 21.95 5.51 10.57
CA HIS A 254 20.93 5.60 11.60
C HIS A 254 20.09 6.88 11.46
N GLU A 255 20.73 8.03 11.22
CA GLU A 255 20.06 9.31 10.96
C GLU A 255 19.13 9.22 9.74
N LEU A 256 19.62 8.68 8.61
CA LEU A 256 18.79 8.48 7.41
C LEU A 256 17.56 7.61 7.70
N LYS A 257 17.73 6.53 8.47
CA LYS A 257 16.63 5.62 8.83
C LYS A 257 15.63 6.30 9.77
N SER A 258 16.12 7.12 10.70
CA SER A 258 15.29 7.93 11.59
C SER A 258 14.45 8.94 10.81
N ASP A 259 15.05 9.63 9.83
CA ASP A 259 14.34 10.58 8.97
C ASP A 259 13.29 9.89 8.09
N GLN A 260 13.61 8.71 7.53
CA GLN A 260 12.63 7.90 6.80
C GLN A 260 11.43 7.52 7.66
N TYR A 261 11.65 7.08 8.90
CA TYR A 261 10.54 6.78 9.81
C TYR A 261 9.75 8.02 10.18
N ARG A 262 10.40 9.17 10.41
CA ARG A 262 9.71 10.44 10.68
C ARG A 262 8.79 10.82 9.51
N HIS A 263 9.27 10.72 8.28
CA HIS A 263 8.44 10.99 7.10
C HIS A 263 7.28 9.99 6.95
N ARG A 264 7.50 8.71 7.23
CA ARG A 264 6.44 7.71 7.20
C ARG A 264 5.37 7.98 8.25
N ILE A 265 5.76 8.36 9.47
CA ILE A 265 4.82 8.72 10.54
C ILE A 265 4.01 9.95 10.12
N GLN A 266 4.66 11.01 9.63
CA GLN A 266 3.95 12.22 9.16
C GLN A 266 2.93 11.92 8.07
N PHE A 267 3.28 11.06 7.11
CA PHE A 267 2.36 10.62 6.06
C PHE A 267 1.14 9.90 6.63
N LEU A 268 1.34 8.98 7.58
CA LEU A 268 0.24 8.26 8.22
C LEU A 268 -0.64 9.19 9.07
N GLU A 269 -0.05 10.16 9.76
CA GLU A 269 -0.78 11.20 10.51
C GLU A 269 -1.63 12.12 9.60
N GLU A 270 -1.18 12.36 8.37
CA GLU A 270 -1.95 13.10 7.37
C GLU A 270 -3.13 12.27 6.85
N GLN A 271 -2.91 10.99 6.53
CA GLN A 271 -4.00 10.08 6.15
C GLN A 271 -5.05 9.92 7.25
N LEU A 272 -4.62 9.85 8.51
CA LEU A 272 -5.53 9.75 9.66
C LEU A 272 -6.39 11.01 9.79
N ARG A 273 -5.78 12.20 9.63
CA ARG A 273 -6.52 13.48 9.62
C ARG A 273 -7.52 13.57 8.47
N ASP A 274 -7.18 13.08 7.28
CA ASP A 274 -8.10 13.05 6.15
C ASP A 274 -9.30 12.14 6.41
N LEU A 275 -9.09 10.97 7.01
CA LEU A 275 -10.16 10.06 7.41
C LEU A 275 -11.05 10.66 8.50
N GLU A 276 -10.47 11.32 9.50
CA GLU A 276 -11.22 12.06 10.53
C GLU A 276 -12.09 13.16 9.90
N LEU A 277 -11.57 13.86 8.89
CA LEU A 277 -12.31 14.89 8.16
C LEU A 277 -13.48 14.28 7.35
N GLN A 278 -13.26 13.15 6.68
CA GLN A 278 -14.31 12.43 5.97
C GLN A 278 -15.42 11.95 6.93
N MET A 279 -15.03 11.41 8.08
CA MET A 279 -15.97 10.95 9.10
C MET A 279 -16.79 12.12 9.69
N THR A 280 -16.14 13.24 10.01
CA THR A 280 -16.85 14.44 10.47
C THR A 280 -17.79 15.02 9.40
N SER A 281 -17.39 14.99 8.13
CA SER A 281 -18.26 15.38 7.01
C SER A 281 -19.49 14.46 6.90
N LEU A 282 -19.30 13.14 7.06
CA LEU A 282 -20.40 12.17 7.03
C LEU A 282 -21.39 12.39 8.18
N TYR A 283 -20.91 12.65 9.40
CA TYR A 283 -21.78 12.98 10.53
C TYR A 283 -22.55 14.29 10.32
N ALA A 284 -21.92 15.30 9.72
CA ALA A 284 -22.60 16.54 9.34
C ALA A 284 -23.69 16.28 8.30
N ALA A 285 -23.41 15.49 7.25
CA ALA A 285 -24.39 15.11 6.24
C ALA A 285 -25.56 14.32 6.84
N PHE A 286 -25.28 13.38 7.76
CA PHE A 286 -26.31 12.63 8.46
C PHE A 286 -27.20 13.53 9.33
N SER A 287 -26.61 14.53 9.98
CA SER A 287 -27.35 15.52 10.77
C SER A 287 -28.29 16.36 9.88
N ILE A 288 -27.84 16.75 8.68
CA ILE A 288 -28.67 17.45 7.69
C ILE A 288 -29.84 16.56 7.26
N ILE A 289 -29.57 15.32 6.86
CA ILE A 289 -30.62 14.37 6.45
C ILE A 289 -31.63 14.10 7.57
N GLN A 290 -31.18 14.01 8.82
CA GLN A 290 -32.10 13.88 9.95
C GLN A 290 -32.98 15.10 10.11
N ASN A 291 -32.41 16.31 10.01
CA ASN A 291 -33.17 17.55 10.08
C ASN A 291 -34.21 17.62 8.94
N ASP A 292 -33.80 17.36 7.70
CA ASP A 292 -34.69 17.34 6.52
C ASP A 292 -35.85 16.35 6.71
N ASN A 293 -35.56 15.13 7.19
CA ASN A 293 -36.60 14.13 7.48
C ASN A 293 -37.57 14.59 8.58
N THR A 294 -37.08 15.34 9.58
CA THR A 294 -37.96 15.89 10.62
C THR A 294 -38.82 17.04 10.11
N GLU A 295 -38.29 17.88 9.21
CA GLU A 295 -39.04 18.94 8.55
C GLU A 295 -40.09 18.38 7.59
N GLU A 296 -39.72 17.42 6.75
CA GLU A 296 -40.65 16.73 5.83
C GLU A 296 -41.81 16.08 6.61
N LYS A 297 -41.52 15.46 7.77
CA LYS A 297 -42.57 14.91 8.65
C LYS A 297 -43.51 16.00 9.17
N LYS A 298 -42.97 17.14 9.61
CA LYS A 298 -43.77 18.28 10.09
C LYS A 298 -44.65 18.85 8.96
N GLU A 299 -44.10 19.01 7.76
CA GLU A 299 -44.85 19.46 6.59
C GLU A 299 -45.97 18.48 6.23
N LYS A 300 -45.66 17.17 6.17
CA LYS A 300 -46.65 16.13 5.88
C LYS A 300 -47.77 16.10 6.92
N GLU A 301 -47.45 16.31 8.19
CA GLU A 301 -48.47 16.47 9.24
C GLU A 301 -49.31 17.73 9.05
N ALA A 302 -48.70 18.86 8.68
CA ALA A 302 -49.41 20.11 8.40
C ALA A 302 -50.38 19.94 7.21
N TRP A 303 -49.94 19.30 6.13
CA TRP A 303 -50.78 18.97 4.97
C TRP A 303 -51.93 18.04 5.35
N LYS A 304 -51.68 17.01 6.18
CA LYS A 304 -52.75 16.14 6.70
C LYS A 304 -53.79 16.92 7.51
N ARG A 305 -53.36 17.83 8.39
CA ARG A 305 -54.28 18.68 9.16
C ARG A 305 -55.10 19.58 8.24
N SER A 306 -54.46 20.22 7.26
CA SER A 306 -55.13 21.08 6.28
C SER A 306 -56.14 20.31 5.42
N LEU A 307 -55.82 19.10 4.99
CA LEU A 307 -56.74 18.24 4.25
C LEU A 307 -57.98 17.87 5.08
N VAL A 308 -57.78 17.43 6.33
CA VAL A 308 -58.89 17.10 7.24
C VAL A 308 -59.75 18.34 7.53
N GLU A 309 -59.14 19.51 7.69
CA GLU A 309 -59.86 20.77 7.86
C GLU A 309 -60.70 21.11 6.63
N SER A 310 -60.14 20.98 5.42
CA SER A 310 -60.83 21.17 4.15
C SER A 310 -62.01 20.20 3.97
N ASP A 311 -61.80 18.90 4.25
CA ASP A 311 -62.86 17.88 4.19
C ASP A 311 -63.98 18.20 5.19
N SER A 312 -63.63 18.65 6.40
CA SER A 312 -64.62 19.05 7.40
C SER A 312 -65.40 20.30 6.99
N ALA A 313 -64.76 21.24 6.27
CA ALA A 313 -65.41 22.43 5.74
C ALA A 313 -66.37 22.08 4.59
N LEU A 314 -65.95 21.19 3.67
CA LEU A 314 -66.80 20.69 2.58
C LEU A 314 -68.01 19.92 3.11
N ALA A 315 -67.82 19.03 4.09
CA ALA A 315 -68.93 18.29 4.70
C ALA A 315 -69.95 19.23 5.37
N LYS A 316 -69.50 20.31 6.02
CA LYS A 316 -70.38 21.35 6.59
C LYS A 316 -71.11 22.14 5.51
N GLU A 317 -70.44 22.46 4.40
CA GLU A 317 -71.05 23.16 3.27
C GLU A 317 -72.11 22.29 2.58
N GLU A 318 -71.81 21.02 2.33
CA GLU A 318 -72.74 20.05 1.76
C GLU A 318 -73.98 19.88 2.64
N SER A 319 -73.78 19.68 3.95
CA SER A 319 -74.89 19.62 4.92
C SER A 319 -75.76 20.88 4.90
N LYS A 320 -75.14 22.06 4.73
CA LYS A 320 -75.87 23.34 4.63
C LYS A 320 -76.65 23.45 3.32
N ARG A 321 -76.11 22.97 2.19
CA ARG A 321 -76.82 22.91 0.90
C ARG A 321 -78.01 21.95 0.98
N GLU A 322 -77.85 20.77 1.56
CA GLU A 322 -78.96 19.82 1.75
C GLU A 322 -80.08 20.42 2.61
N LEU A 323 -79.74 21.16 3.66
CA LEU A 323 -80.72 21.91 4.47
C LEU A 323 -81.44 22.99 3.64
N GLN A 324 -80.71 23.70 2.77
CA GLN A 324 -81.29 24.74 1.94
C GLN A 324 -82.21 24.19 0.85
N ASP A 325 -81.84 23.07 0.21
CA ASP A 325 -82.66 22.36 -0.76
C ASP A 325 -83.96 21.84 -0.13
N ARG A 326 -83.91 21.35 1.12
CA ARG A 326 -85.11 20.96 1.87
C ARG A 326 -86.04 22.12 2.23
N MET A 327 -85.55 23.36 2.25
CA MET A 327 -86.36 24.54 2.53
C MET A 327 -86.89 25.24 1.26
N SER A 328 -86.53 24.78 0.06
CA SER A 328 -87.15 25.27 -1.18
C SER A 328 -88.51 24.60 -1.40
N PRO A 329 -89.62 25.36 -1.48
CA PRO A 329 -90.96 24.78 -1.69
C PRO A 329 -91.08 24.19 -3.09
N GLU A 330 -91.53 22.94 -3.17
CA GLU A 330 -91.86 22.25 -4.42
C GLU A 330 -92.85 23.07 -5.27
N HIS A 331 -92.42 23.51 -6.45
CA HIS A 331 -93.33 23.93 -7.52
C HIS A 331 -93.59 22.73 -8.44
N PRO A 332 -94.85 22.30 -8.63
CA PRO A 332 -95.17 21.23 -9.55
C PRO A 332 -95.22 21.79 -10.98
N SER A 333 -94.38 21.29 -11.88
CA SER A 333 -94.59 21.50 -13.30
C SER A 333 -94.23 20.26 -14.09
N ALA A 334 -95.29 19.62 -14.59
CA ALA A 334 -95.24 18.63 -15.64
C ALA A 334 -94.69 19.24 -16.93
N VAL A 335 -93.93 18.47 -17.72
CA VAL A 335 -94.05 18.33 -19.18
C VAL A 335 -93.00 17.31 -19.66
N ALA A 336 -93.46 16.44 -20.55
CA ALA A 336 -92.71 15.39 -21.24
C ALA A 336 -91.76 15.94 -22.32
N GLY A 337 -90.71 15.19 -22.65
CA GLY A 337 -90.00 15.32 -23.94
C GLY A 337 -88.53 14.92 -23.91
N PRO A 338 -88.05 14.05 -24.82
CA PRO A 338 -86.71 13.43 -24.79
C PRO A 338 -85.67 14.22 -25.59
N VAL A 339 -84.38 13.95 -25.40
CA VAL A 339 -83.32 13.78 -26.44
C VAL A 339 -81.95 13.60 -25.77
N ALA A 340 -81.16 12.73 -26.40
CA ALA A 340 -79.82 12.27 -26.09
C ALA A 340 -78.74 13.38 -26.02
N VAL A 341 -77.59 13.06 -25.40
CA VAL A 341 -76.24 12.98 -26.01
C VAL A 341 -75.20 12.66 -24.90
N ALA A 342 -74.21 11.86 -25.30
CA ALA A 342 -72.90 11.48 -24.71
C ALA A 342 -72.36 12.27 -23.50
N GLU A 343 -71.56 11.71 -22.57
CA GLU A 343 -70.20 11.22 -22.82
C GLU A 343 -69.67 10.27 -21.73
N HIS A 344 -68.70 9.46 -22.16
CA HIS A 344 -68.07 8.34 -21.47
C HIS A 344 -67.17 8.73 -20.29
N SER A 345 -67.49 8.22 -19.09
CA SER A 345 -66.56 8.21 -17.96
C SER A 345 -65.73 6.92 -17.98
N SER A 346 -64.53 7.02 -18.55
CA SER A 346 -63.55 5.93 -18.66
C SER A 346 -62.81 5.75 -17.32
N ARG A 347 -63.33 4.87 -16.45
CA ARG A 347 -62.60 4.37 -15.26
C ARG A 347 -61.57 3.33 -15.71
N ARG A 348 -60.32 3.76 -15.86
CA ARG A 348 -59.16 2.93 -16.18
C ARG A 348 -58.76 2.10 -14.96
N SER A 349 -59.29 0.88 -14.86
CA SER A 349 -58.84 -0.13 -13.89
C SER A 349 -57.61 -0.84 -14.43
N VAL A 350 -56.46 -0.63 -13.79
CA VAL A 350 -55.18 -1.25 -14.14
C VAL A 350 -55.10 -2.62 -13.47
N ARG A 351 -55.23 -3.70 -14.25
CA ARG A 351 -54.96 -5.08 -13.82
C ARG A 351 -53.48 -5.40 -14.03
N MET A 352 -52.75 -5.63 -12.94
CA MET A 352 -51.39 -6.17 -12.97
C MET A 352 -51.42 -7.67 -13.30
N GLY A 353 -50.63 -8.09 -14.30
CA GLY A 353 -50.49 -9.48 -14.72
C GLY A 353 -49.52 -10.28 -13.83
N PRO A 354 -49.63 -11.62 -13.79
CA PRO A 354 -48.75 -12.49 -13.02
C PRO A 354 -47.41 -12.75 -13.72
N SER A 355 -46.35 -12.83 -12.92
CA SER A 355 -44.95 -13.07 -13.34
C SER A 355 -44.71 -14.48 -13.90
N PRO A 356 -43.73 -14.66 -14.81
CA PRO A 356 -43.40 -15.97 -15.39
C PRO A 356 -42.60 -16.85 -14.39
N PRO A 357 -42.69 -18.18 -14.49
CA PRO A 357 -41.96 -19.08 -13.61
C PRO A 357 -40.48 -19.15 -14.02
N LEU A 358 -39.59 -18.92 -13.06
CA LEU A 358 -38.15 -19.10 -13.22
C LEU A 358 -37.84 -20.59 -13.37
N SER A 359 -37.24 -20.92 -14.51
CA SER A 359 -36.71 -22.23 -14.85
C SER A 359 -35.61 -22.63 -13.87
N ARG A 360 -35.75 -23.83 -13.31
CA ARG A 360 -34.86 -24.48 -12.35
C ARG A 360 -34.21 -25.66 -13.09
N ASN A 361 -32.90 -25.57 -13.34
CA ASN A 361 -31.90 -26.59 -13.79
C ASN A 361 -30.83 -25.85 -14.62
N SER A 362 -29.51 -26.03 -14.50
CA SER A 362 -28.70 -27.15 -14.03
C SER A 362 -27.19 -26.79 -14.05
N HIS A 363 -26.43 -27.40 -13.13
CA HIS A 363 -24.98 -27.70 -13.13
C HIS A 363 -23.90 -26.59 -12.98
N PRO A 364 -22.92 -26.79 -12.05
CA PRO A 364 -21.70 -26.00 -11.95
C PRO A 364 -20.55 -26.69 -12.71
N SER A 365 -20.20 -26.26 -13.93
CA SER A 365 -18.90 -26.63 -14.53
C SER A 365 -18.61 -25.82 -15.81
N SER A 366 -17.97 -24.68 -15.64
CA SER A 366 -16.91 -24.14 -16.51
C SER A 366 -16.68 -22.71 -16.04
N VAL A 367 -15.73 -22.54 -15.11
CA VAL A 367 -15.23 -21.20 -14.81
C VAL A 367 -14.60 -20.71 -16.10
N ILE A 368 -15.25 -19.76 -16.76
CA ILE A 368 -14.71 -19.06 -17.93
C ILE A 368 -13.42 -18.38 -17.44
N ARG A 369 -12.28 -19.02 -17.70
CA ARG A 369 -10.96 -18.47 -17.32
C ARG A 369 -10.76 -17.20 -18.16
N ALA A 370 -10.53 -16.07 -17.48
CA ALA A 370 -10.26 -14.80 -18.12
C ALA A 370 -9.04 -14.89 -19.05
N SER A 371 -9.00 -14.10 -20.13
CA SER A 371 -7.85 -14.04 -21.04
C SER A 371 -6.67 -13.27 -20.43
N VAL A 372 -5.44 -13.61 -20.82
CA VAL A 372 -4.21 -12.89 -20.40
C VAL A 372 -4.25 -11.43 -20.85
N LYS A 373 -4.81 -11.17 -22.03
CA LYS A 373 -5.11 -9.82 -22.51
C LYS A 373 -6.10 -9.11 -21.58
N PRO A 374 -5.73 -7.98 -20.95
CA PRO A 374 -6.65 -7.20 -20.12
C PRO A 374 -7.69 -6.48 -20.99
N SER A 375 -8.93 -6.40 -20.50
CA SER A 375 -10.03 -5.72 -21.19
C SER A 375 -10.14 -4.23 -20.86
N ALA A 376 -9.63 -3.79 -19.71
CA ALA A 376 -9.88 -2.45 -19.18
C ALA A 376 -8.78 -1.41 -19.47
N HIS A 377 -7.50 -1.82 -19.51
CA HIS A 377 -6.37 -0.90 -19.68
C HIS A 377 -5.38 -1.41 -20.73
N PRO A 378 -4.78 -0.52 -21.54
CA PRO A 378 -3.72 -0.92 -22.46
C PRO A 378 -2.53 -1.50 -21.67
N PRO A 379 -1.90 -2.58 -22.17
CA PRO A 379 -0.75 -3.18 -21.50
C PRO A 379 0.42 -2.19 -21.45
N ILE A 380 1.06 -2.08 -20.29
CA ILE A 380 2.24 -1.22 -20.07
C ILE A 380 3.46 -1.89 -20.69
N VAL A 381 3.65 -3.17 -20.38
CA VAL A 381 4.65 -4.03 -21.02
C VAL A 381 4.06 -5.42 -21.19
N LYS A 382 4.47 -6.09 -22.28
CA LYS A 382 4.11 -7.47 -22.57
C LYS A 382 5.31 -8.19 -23.17
N GLY A 383 5.49 -9.47 -22.83
CA GLY A 383 6.63 -10.25 -23.32
C GLY A 383 6.66 -11.64 -22.70
N LEU A 384 7.62 -12.45 -23.11
CA LEU A 384 7.84 -13.78 -22.53
C LEU A 384 8.78 -13.65 -21.33
N LEU A 385 8.39 -14.24 -20.20
CA LEU A 385 9.23 -14.39 -19.03
C LEU A 385 9.29 -15.86 -18.63
N LEU A 386 10.42 -16.24 -18.05
CA LEU A 386 10.60 -17.50 -17.35
C LEU A 386 10.13 -17.29 -15.90
N LEU A 387 9.04 -17.93 -15.50
CA LEU A 387 8.46 -17.81 -14.15
C LEU A 387 8.76 -19.07 -13.32
N LEU A 388 9.19 -18.89 -12.09
CA LEU A 388 9.36 -20.00 -11.15
C LEU A 388 8.03 -20.25 -10.41
N LEU A 389 7.21 -21.14 -10.98
CA LEU A 389 5.89 -21.52 -10.47
C LEU A 389 5.93 -22.90 -9.81
N ASP A 390 4.98 -23.17 -8.94
CA ASP A 390 4.76 -24.50 -8.37
C ASP A 390 4.01 -25.44 -9.35
N SER A 391 3.60 -26.61 -8.85
CA SER A 391 2.83 -27.59 -9.64
C SER A 391 1.44 -27.09 -10.05
N ASP A 392 0.87 -26.15 -9.31
CA ASP A 392 -0.47 -25.59 -9.50
C ASP A 392 -0.45 -24.23 -10.22
N ASP A 393 0.68 -23.91 -10.87
CA ASP A 393 0.94 -22.64 -11.56
C ASP A 393 0.84 -21.40 -10.66
N GLN A 394 1.03 -21.57 -9.33
CA GLN A 394 1.07 -20.48 -8.37
C GLN A 394 2.51 -20.01 -8.09
N PRO A 395 2.70 -18.74 -7.72
CA PRO A 395 3.99 -18.26 -7.25
C PRO A 395 4.41 -18.99 -5.97
N LEU A 396 5.67 -19.44 -5.92
CA LEU A 396 6.21 -20.07 -4.72
C LEU A 396 6.27 -19.08 -3.56
N SER A 397 5.86 -19.50 -2.36
CA SER A 397 5.97 -18.69 -1.14
C SER A 397 7.43 -18.23 -0.90
N PRO A 398 7.64 -17.04 -0.31
CA PRO A 398 8.98 -16.44 -0.12
C PRO A 398 9.92 -17.36 0.65
N ASN A 399 9.40 -18.06 1.67
CA ASN A 399 10.17 -18.90 2.58
C ASN A 399 10.53 -20.29 2.03
N VAL A 400 10.01 -20.68 0.87
CA VAL A 400 10.36 -21.96 0.24
C VAL A 400 11.69 -21.78 -0.48
N ASN A 401 12.79 -22.00 0.24
CA ASN A 401 14.08 -22.19 -0.40
C ASN A 401 13.97 -23.45 -1.27
N PRO A 402 14.07 -23.34 -2.62
CA PRO A 402 14.12 -24.52 -3.47
C PRO A 402 15.33 -25.30 -2.97
N SER A 403 15.06 -26.45 -2.34
CA SER A 403 16.06 -27.19 -1.61
C SER A 403 17.26 -27.32 -2.51
N GLN A 404 18.42 -26.80 -2.08
CA GLN A 404 19.68 -27.02 -2.77
C GLN A 404 19.85 -28.53 -2.82
N SER A 405 19.35 -29.16 -3.90
CA SER A 405 19.53 -30.58 -4.11
C SER A 405 21.04 -30.72 -4.09
N THR A 406 21.54 -31.42 -3.07
CA THR A 406 22.96 -31.60 -2.86
C THR A 406 23.52 -32.04 -4.20
N GLN A 407 24.24 -31.13 -4.88
CA GLN A 407 24.93 -31.44 -6.12
C GLN A 407 25.94 -32.51 -5.74
N ARG A 408 25.51 -33.76 -5.85
CA ARG A 408 26.34 -34.93 -5.70
C ARG A 408 27.39 -34.74 -6.78
N LYS A 409 28.59 -34.31 -6.39
CA LYS A 409 29.76 -34.13 -7.24
C LYS A 409 29.96 -35.44 -7.99
N LYS A 410 29.35 -35.59 -9.17
CA LYS A 410 29.62 -36.69 -10.08
C LYS A 410 31.00 -36.40 -10.63
N SER A 411 31.97 -37.10 -10.06
CA SER A 411 33.33 -37.14 -10.55
C SER A 411 33.35 -37.40 -12.05
N PHE A 412 34.12 -36.60 -12.75
CA PHE A 412 34.40 -36.73 -14.17
C PHE A 412 34.91 -38.14 -14.48
N SER A 413 34.09 -38.95 -15.15
CA SER A 413 34.58 -40.13 -15.88
C SER A 413 34.51 -39.81 -17.36
N ALA A 414 35.68 -39.56 -17.94
CA ALA A 414 35.85 -39.31 -19.35
C ALA A 414 35.56 -40.58 -20.15
N ARG A 415 34.45 -40.60 -20.89
CA ARG A 415 34.28 -41.49 -22.04
C ARG A 415 33.70 -40.75 -23.25
N LYS A 416 34.54 -40.79 -24.29
CA LYS A 416 34.40 -40.56 -25.73
C LYS A 416 33.01 -40.23 -26.31
N LEU A 417 33.09 -39.17 -27.11
CA LEU A 417 32.20 -38.62 -28.14
C LEU A 417 31.54 -39.65 -29.06
N TYR A 418 30.23 -39.45 -29.31
CA TYR A 418 29.59 -39.56 -30.62
C TYR A 418 28.53 -38.46 -30.77
N PRO A 419 28.33 -37.88 -31.97
CA PRO A 419 27.31 -36.88 -32.21
C PRO A 419 26.01 -37.58 -32.66
N MET A 420 24.96 -37.48 -31.84
CA MET A 420 23.61 -37.87 -32.24
C MET A 420 22.65 -36.69 -32.13
N LYS A 421 21.81 -36.62 -33.15
CA LYS A 421 20.99 -35.50 -33.58
C LYS A 421 19.92 -35.15 -32.55
N SER A 422 19.63 -33.86 -32.52
CA SER A 422 18.52 -33.19 -31.87
C SER A 422 17.18 -33.88 -32.11
N SER A 423 16.61 -34.47 -31.06
CA SER A 423 15.17 -34.72 -30.95
C SER A 423 14.69 -34.25 -29.58
N SER A 424 14.14 -33.04 -29.55
CA SER A 424 13.50 -32.40 -28.41
C SER A 424 12.19 -33.11 -28.07
N LYS A 425 12.23 -34.06 -27.14
CA LYS A 425 11.06 -34.56 -26.38
C LYS A 425 11.57 -35.44 -25.23
N LEU A 426 12.12 -34.79 -24.20
CA LEU A 426 12.28 -35.41 -22.89
C LEU A 426 11.32 -34.69 -21.94
N LEU A 427 10.18 -35.33 -21.72
CA LEU A 427 9.25 -35.06 -20.63
C LEU A 427 10.01 -35.36 -19.33
N SER A 428 10.48 -34.31 -18.66
CA SER A 428 11.14 -34.38 -17.35
C SER A 428 10.08 -34.46 -16.25
N SER A 429 9.78 -35.67 -15.78
CA SER A 429 8.95 -35.91 -14.59
C SER A 429 9.78 -35.92 -13.30
N SER A 430 10.71 -34.97 -13.14
CA SER A 430 11.31 -34.69 -11.83
C SER A 430 10.62 -33.46 -11.26
N ALA A 431 9.90 -33.62 -10.15
CA ALA A 431 9.18 -32.59 -9.40
C ALA A 431 10.13 -31.56 -8.76
N GLY A 432 10.99 -30.94 -9.57
CA GLY A 432 11.82 -29.81 -9.20
C GLY A 432 11.20 -28.53 -9.73
N ASN A 433 11.30 -27.46 -8.93
CA ASN A 433 10.86 -26.12 -9.31
C ASN A 433 11.64 -25.70 -10.56
N THR A 434 11.00 -25.81 -11.73
CA THR A 434 11.57 -25.46 -13.02
C THR A 434 10.92 -24.16 -13.48
N PHE A 435 11.72 -23.29 -14.07
CA PHE A 435 11.19 -22.08 -14.67
C PHE A 435 10.31 -22.46 -15.88
N LYS A 436 9.04 -22.06 -15.84
CA LYS A 436 8.10 -22.22 -16.95
C LYS A 436 8.11 -20.95 -17.79
N LYS A 437 8.24 -21.11 -19.10
CA LYS A 437 8.11 -20.00 -20.05
C LYS A 437 6.63 -19.60 -20.14
N GLN A 438 6.32 -18.35 -19.82
CA GLN A 438 4.96 -17.82 -19.79
C GLN A 438 4.92 -16.47 -20.51
N TYR A 439 3.80 -16.17 -21.16
CA TYR A 439 3.53 -14.87 -21.73
C TYR A 439 2.96 -13.97 -20.63
N CYS A 440 3.69 -12.92 -20.28
CA CYS A 440 3.36 -12.01 -19.19
C CYS A 440 2.88 -10.66 -19.72
N VAL A 441 1.93 -10.06 -19.02
CA VAL A 441 1.39 -8.74 -19.31
C VAL A 441 1.26 -7.95 -18.02
N LEU A 442 2.01 -6.85 -17.93
CA LEU A 442 1.83 -5.85 -16.87
C LEU A 442 0.80 -4.82 -17.32
N HIS A 443 -0.22 -4.60 -16.50
CA HIS A 443 -1.23 -3.58 -16.75
C HIS A 443 -1.78 -3.04 -15.43
N GLY A 444 -2.41 -1.87 -15.51
CA GLY A 444 -2.91 -1.14 -14.36
C GLY A 444 -2.93 0.37 -14.60
N ALA A 445 -3.43 1.09 -13.61
CA ALA A 445 -3.49 2.54 -13.56
C ALA A 445 -3.66 2.98 -12.10
N ASN A 446 -3.40 4.26 -11.82
CA ASN A 446 -3.70 4.91 -10.55
C ASN A 446 -3.02 4.21 -9.36
N GLY A 447 -1.74 3.90 -9.48
CA GLY A 447 -0.98 3.25 -8.42
C GLY A 447 -1.29 1.77 -8.18
N LEU A 448 -2.26 1.16 -8.88
CA LEU A 448 -2.65 -0.25 -8.73
C LEU A 448 -2.38 -1.04 -10.02
N TYR A 449 -1.46 -1.98 -9.94
CA TYR A 449 -0.97 -2.74 -11.08
C TYR A 449 -1.00 -4.24 -10.81
N GLN A 450 -1.04 -5.03 -11.88
CA GLN A 450 -1.02 -6.50 -11.81
C GLN A 450 -0.26 -7.08 -13.01
N ILE A 451 0.37 -8.24 -12.80
CA ILE A 451 0.96 -9.04 -13.88
C ILE A 451 0.08 -10.26 -14.10
N ARG A 452 -0.43 -10.42 -15.31
CA ARG A 452 -1.12 -11.63 -15.76
C ARG A 452 -0.18 -12.48 -16.57
N TYR A 453 -0.21 -13.79 -16.35
CA TYR A 453 0.62 -14.73 -17.10
C TYR A 453 -0.17 -15.96 -17.54
N GLY A 454 0.22 -16.51 -18.70
CA GLY A 454 -0.36 -17.71 -19.28
C GLY A 454 0.45 -18.19 -20.49
N ASP A 455 0.08 -19.34 -21.06
CA ASP A 455 0.85 -19.96 -22.16
C ASP A 455 0.83 -19.12 -23.46
N SER A 456 -0.16 -18.24 -23.62
CA SER A 456 -0.27 -17.34 -24.78
C SER A 456 -0.96 -16.03 -24.42
N TYR A 457 -0.72 -14.99 -25.22
CA TYR A 457 -1.27 -13.65 -24.99
C TYR A 457 -2.80 -13.57 -25.04
N GLU A 458 -3.44 -14.32 -25.93
CA GLU A 458 -4.90 -14.37 -26.09
C GLU A 458 -5.53 -15.57 -25.37
N GLY A 459 -4.70 -16.44 -24.77
CA GLY A 459 -5.14 -17.64 -24.07
C GLY A 459 -5.67 -17.36 -22.66
N PRO A 460 -6.14 -18.42 -21.98
CA PRO A 460 -6.59 -18.32 -20.59
C PRO A 460 -5.42 -17.94 -19.67
N VAL A 461 -5.72 -17.13 -18.67
CA VAL A 461 -4.78 -16.79 -17.59
C VAL A 461 -4.46 -18.06 -16.79
N ALA A 462 -3.16 -18.34 -16.64
CA ALA A 462 -2.67 -19.36 -15.71
C ALA A 462 -2.63 -18.81 -14.28
N GLY A 463 -2.19 -17.56 -14.11
CA GLY A 463 -2.20 -16.88 -12.83
C GLY A 463 -2.10 -15.36 -12.93
N VAL A 464 -2.39 -14.70 -11.81
CA VAL A 464 -2.31 -13.25 -11.66
C VAL A 464 -1.49 -12.92 -10.43
N HIS A 465 -0.53 -12.01 -10.58
CA HIS A 465 0.17 -11.39 -9.48
C HIS A 465 -0.38 -9.98 -9.29
N GLU A 466 -1.30 -9.85 -8.33
CA GLU A 466 -2.08 -8.63 -8.09
C GLU A 466 -1.39 -7.68 -7.09
N PHE A 467 -1.93 -6.46 -6.95
CA PHE A 467 -1.54 -5.48 -5.92
C PHE A 467 -0.10 -4.96 -6.01
N ILE A 468 0.49 -4.95 -7.20
CA ILE A 468 1.75 -4.23 -7.43
C ILE A 468 1.45 -2.74 -7.27
N THR A 469 2.00 -2.12 -6.23
CA THR A 469 1.63 -0.78 -5.78
C THR A 469 2.84 0.13 -5.71
N ALA A 470 2.66 1.36 -6.20
CA ALA A 470 3.70 2.37 -6.19
C ALA A 470 4.13 2.70 -4.76
N GLY A 471 5.43 2.74 -4.50
CA GLY A 471 6.02 3.04 -3.18
C GLY A 471 5.93 1.92 -2.13
N VAL A 472 5.27 0.79 -2.44
CA VAL A 472 5.12 -0.35 -1.51
C VAL A 472 5.81 -1.60 -2.05
N SER A 473 5.60 -1.90 -3.34
CA SER A 473 6.25 -3.04 -3.99
C SER A 473 7.71 -2.76 -4.28
N SER A 474 8.54 -3.80 -4.34
CA SER A 474 9.97 -3.69 -4.67
C SER A 474 10.39 -4.76 -5.68
N ILE A 475 11.50 -4.47 -6.37
CA ILE A 475 12.17 -5.43 -7.25
C ILE A 475 13.52 -5.74 -6.63
N GLU A 476 13.81 -7.01 -6.41
CA GLU A 476 15.06 -7.45 -5.82
C GLU A 476 15.73 -8.55 -6.66
N HIS A 477 17.04 -8.67 -6.53
CA HIS A 477 17.81 -9.75 -7.12
C HIS A 477 18.29 -10.68 -6.00
N THR A 478 17.53 -11.75 -5.75
CA THR A 478 17.82 -12.71 -4.67
C THR A 478 18.58 -13.93 -5.19
N SER A 479 19.11 -14.74 -4.27
CA SER A 479 19.79 -16.01 -4.56
C SER A 479 18.93 -17.02 -5.34
N ARG A 480 17.61 -16.88 -5.28
CA ARG A 480 16.66 -17.72 -6.04
C ARG A 480 16.68 -17.33 -7.52
N SER A 481 16.48 -16.03 -7.78
CA SER A 481 16.51 -15.47 -9.13
C SER A 481 17.90 -15.51 -9.79
N SER A 482 18.98 -15.42 -9.01
CA SER A 482 20.37 -15.42 -9.50
C SER A 482 20.79 -16.70 -10.23
N ASN A 483 20.01 -17.77 -10.12
CA ASN A 483 20.27 -19.02 -10.84
C ASN A 483 19.96 -18.93 -12.33
N GLN A 484 19.24 -17.89 -12.76
CA GLN A 484 18.99 -17.59 -14.16
C GLN A 484 19.70 -16.28 -14.54
N PRO A 485 20.27 -16.18 -15.76
CA PRO A 485 20.69 -14.90 -16.28
C PRO A 485 19.47 -13.97 -16.36
N PHE A 486 19.63 -12.71 -15.98
CA PHE A 486 18.54 -11.72 -15.98
C PHE A 486 17.36 -12.08 -15.08
N GLY A 487 17.62 -12.82 -13.99
CA GLY A 487 16.64 -13.12 -12.96
C GLY A 487 16.34 -11.92 -12.07
N PHE A 488 15.08 -11.77 -11.64
CA PHE A 488 14.65 -10.78 -10.67
C PHE A 488 13.40 -11.28 -9.93
N GLU A 489 13.11 -10.72 -8.76
CA GLU A 489 11.92 -11.03 -7.97
C GLU A 489 11.10 -9.77 -7.73
N ILE A 490 9.78 -9.90 -7.88
CA ILE A 490 8.83 -8.83 -7.58
C ILE A 490 8.17 -9.17 -6.25
N MET A 491 8.30 -8.28 -5.28
CA MET A 491 7.69 -8.41 -3.96
C MET A 491 6.58 -7.37 -3.83
N ILE A 492 5.35 -7.80 -3.48
CA ILE A 492 4.22 -6.88 -3.31
C ILE A 492 4.47 -5.91 -2.14
N ASN A 493 4.98 -6.43 -1.02
CA ASN A 493 5.35 -5.65 0.14
C ASN A 493 6.58 -6.26 0.83
N ALA A 494 7.74 -5.63 0.65
CA ALA A 494 9.00 -6.10 1.22
C ALA A 494 9.04 -6.12 2.76
N SER A 495 8.13 -5.40 3.44
CA SER A 495 8.06 -5.38 4.90
C SER A 495 7.29 -6.57 5.50
N ALA A 496 6.44 -7.24 4.70
CA ALA A 496 5.64 -8.38 5.15
C ALA A 496 6.36 -9.70 4.84
N MET A 497 6.68 -10.49 5.87
CA MET A 497 7.41 -11.76 5.74
C MET A 497 6.70 -12.78 4.83
N ASP A 498 5.37 -12.74 4.76
CA ASP A 498 4.55 -13.65 3.97
C ASP A 498 4.00 -13.01 2.69
N SER A 499 4.57 -11.87 2.27
CA SER A 499 4.15 -11.22 1.04
C SER A 499 4.38 -12.13 -0.17
N PRO A 500 3.41 -12.25 -1.10
CA PRO A 500 3.60 -13.01 -2.33
C PRO A 500 4.80 -12.47 -3.12
N VAL A 501 5.65 -13.37 -3.61
CA VAL A 501 6.83 -13.05 -4.40
C VAL A 501 6.75 -13.75 -5.75
N LEU A 502 6.90 -12.99 -6.84
CA LEU A 502 6.96 -13.54 -8.19
C LEU A 502 8.41 -13.54 -8.69
N CYS A 503 9.01 -14.74 -8.76
CA CYS A 503 10.37 -14.92 -9.26
C CYS A 503 10.35 -15.10 -10.78
N CYS A 504 11.01 -14.17 -11.49
CA CYS A 504 11.02 -14.04 -12.93
C CYS A 504 12.46 -14.10 -13.46
N ALA A 505 12.61 -14.46 -14.74
CA ALA A 505 13.83 -14.23 -15.50
C ALA A 505 13.49 -13.91 -16.96
N ALA A 506 14.23 -12.99 -17.56
CA ALA A 506 14.09 -12.67 -18.98
C ALA A 506 14.96 -13.61 -19.83
N GLU A 507 14.56 -13.88 -21.07
CA GLU A 507 15.37 -14.71 -21.99
C GLU A 507 16.55 -13.94 -22.59
N SER A 508 16.43 -12.61 -22.68
CA SER A 508 17.42 -11.73 -23.26
C SER A 508 17.65 -10.49 -22.38
N GLU A 509 18.81 -9.85 -22.55
CA GLU A 509 19.13 -8.58 -21.89
C GLU A 509 18.17 -7.46 -22.32
N GLU A 510 17.75 -7.46 -23.60
CA GLU A 510 16.80 -6.48 -24.12
C GLU A 510 15.44 -6.60 -23.42
N ASP A 511 14.90 -7.83 -23.33
CA ASP A 511 13.66 -8.09 -22.60
C ASP A 511 13.79 -7.70 -21.11
N PHE A 512 14.92 -8.02 -20.49
CA PHE A 512 15.19 -7.64 -19.11
C PHE A 512 15.11 -6.13 -18.90
N MET A 513 15.78 -5.36 -19.77
CA MET A 513 15.80 -3.90 -19.67
C MET A 513 14.41 -3.29 -19.90
N ILE A 514 13.62 -3.85 -20.83
CA ILE A 514 12.23 -3.44 -21.08
C ILE A 514 11.37 -3.69 -19.82
N TRP A 515 11.47 -4.87 -19.22
CA TRP A 515 10.72 -5.23 -18.02
C TRP A 515 11.15 -4.40 -16.81
N MET A 516 12.45 -4.21 -16.59
CA MET A 516 12.96 -3.39 -15.48
C MET A 516 12.54 -1.94 -15.62
N SER A 517 12.65 -1.35 -16.81
CA SER A 517 12.20 0.03 -17.04
C SER A 517 10.71 0.19 -16.74
N ALA A 518 9.87 -0.73 -17.20
CA ALA A 518 8.43 -0.68 -16.96
C ALA A 518 8.07 -0.88 -15.48
N LEU A 519 8.66 -1.88 -14.81
CA LEU A 519 8.37 -2.19 -13.41
C LEU A 519 8.89 -1.10 -12.47
N THR A 520 10.10 -0.57 -12.70
CA THR A 520 10.61 0.58 -11.93
C THR A 520 9.72 1.79 -12.12
N SER A 521 9.24 2.07 -13.34
CA SER A 521 8.33 3.20 -13.58
C SER A 521 6.99 3.06 -12.85
N VAL A 522 6.48 1.84 -12.76
CA VAL A 522 5.27 1.50 -12.01
C VAL A 522 5.49 1.63 -10.49
N ILE A 523 6.57 1.06 -9.98
CA ILE A 523 6.89 1.03 -8.55
C ILE A 523 7.25 2.42 -8.01
N ASP A 524 7.95 3.23 -8.80
CA ASP A 524 8.28 4.61 -8.41
C ASP A 524 7.10 5.58 -8.61
N GLY A 525 5.99 5.12 -9.21
CA GLY A 525 4.83 5.96 -9.55
C GLY A 525 5.11 7.00 -10.65
N SER A 526 6.21 6.86 -11.41
CA SER A 526 6.56 7.80 -12.47
C SER A 526 5.63 7.71 -13.68
N LEU A 527 5.03 6.54 -13.90
CA LEU A 527 4.12 6.28 -15.01
C LEU A 527 2.82 7.10 -14.91
N ASP A 528 2.23 7.18 -13.72
CA ASP A 528 0.99 7.93 -13.48
C ASP A 528 1.24 9.43 -13.68
N ASN A 529 2.37 9.95 -13.18
CA ASN A 529 2.79 11.34 -13.40
C ASN A 529 2.95 11.71 -14.88
N GLN A 530 3.42 10.79 -15.73
CA GLN A 530 3.53 11.03 -17.17
C GLN A 530 2.16 11.04 -17.86
N ARG A 531 1.24 10.16 -17.45
CA ARG A 531 -0.12 10.13 -18.01
C ARG A 531 -0.91 11.37 -17.66
N GLU A 532 -0.81 11.85 -16.42
CA GLU A 532 -1.44 13.10 -15.99
C GLU A 532 -0.92 14.29 -16.80
N ARG A 533 0.40 14.39 -17.00
CA ARG A 533 0.99 15.46 -17.83
C ARG A 533 0.56 15.44 -19.29
N ASN A 534 0.31 14.26 -19.85
CA ASN A 534 -0.12 14.14 -21.25
C ASN A 534 -1.64 14.33 -21.43
N SER A 535 -2.40 14.38 -20.34
CA SER A 535 -3.87 14.56 -20.36
C SER A 535 -4.30 16.01 -20.17
N ILE A 536 -3.36 16.90 -19.81
CA ILE A 536 -3.51 18.36 -19.75
C ILE A 536 -3.01 18.94 -21.07
#